data_AF-A0A538CRP0-F1
#
_entry.id   AF-A0A538CRP0-F1
#
_cell.length_a   1.000
_cell.length_b   1.000
_cell.length_c   1.000
_cell.angle_alpha   90.00
_cell.angle_beta   90.00
_cell.angle_gamma   90.00
#
_symmetry.space_group_name_H-M   'P 1'
#
loop_
_entity.id
_entity.type
_entity.pdbx_description
1 polymer ?
#
loop_
_entity_poly.entity_id
_entity_poly.type
_entity_poly.pdbx_seq_one_letter_code
_entity_poly.pdbx_strand_id
1 'polypeptide(L)' 'CDDEPAPVRDWLPALAQDIGAKPPRHVPRWVGRLLGAHVVQMMCEARGASNARAKDVLGWQPSVKSWREGFAQLSTVS' A
#
# COMPACT_ATOMS: atom_id res chain seq x y z
N CYS A 1 -4.46 8.42 -4.81
CA CYS A 1 -4.94 7.02 -4.82
C CYS A 1 -4.79 6.51 -6.23
N ASP A 2 -4.15 5.37 -6.41
CA ASP A 2 -4.11 4.61 -7.65
C ASP A 2 -5.36 3.70 -7.77
N ASP A 3 -5.48 2.96 -8.88
CA ASP A 3 -6.59 2.03 -9.12
C ASP A 3 -6.21 0.54 -8.94
N GLU A 4 -5.04 0.26 -8.34
CA GLU A 4 -4.50 -1.08 -8.18
C GLU A 4 -4.46 -1.48 -6.70
N PRO A 5 -5.58 -2.00 -6.15
CA PRO A 5 -5.59 -2.48 -4.78
C PRO A 5 -4.60 -3.64 -4.60
N ALA A 6 -3.59 -3.44 -3.76
CA ALA A 6 -2.57 -4.46 -3.46
C ALA A 6 -2.53 -4.80 -1.96
N PRO A 7 -2.34 -6.08 -1.58
CA PRO A 7 -2.15 -6.45 -0.20
C PRO A 7 -0.77 -5.99 0.30
N VAL A 8 -0.64 -5.78 1.61
CA VAL A 8 0.61 -5.29 2.26
C VAL A 8 1.83 -6.14 1.93
N ARG A 9 1.65 -7.47 1.83
CA ARG A 9 2.74 -8.40 1.47
C ARG A 9 3.33 -8.16 0.08
N ASP A 10 2.60 -7.51 -0.83
CA ASP A 10 3.04 -7.28 -2.20
C ASP A 10 3.67 -5.88 -2.34
N TRP A 11 3.04 -4.84 -1.78
CA TRP A 11 3.54 -3.46 -1.94
C TRP A 11 4.63 -3.08 -0.94
N LEU A 12 4.64 -3.62 0.29
CA LEU A 12 5.60 -3.21 1.32
C LEU A 12 7.06 -3.59 0.97
N PRO A 13 7.34 -4.81 0.44
CA PRO A 13 8.69 -5.13 -0.01
C PRO A 13 9.15 -4.27 -1.20
N ALA A 14 8.24 -3.97 -2.14
CA ALA A 14 8.54 -3.13 -3.29
C ALA A 14 8.86 -1.69 -2.88
N LEU A 15 8.07 -1.10 -1.98
CA LEU A 15 8.36 0.22 -1.42
C LEU A 15 9.73 0.26 -0.74
N ALA A 16 10.04 -0.76 0.08
CA ALA A 16 11.32 -0.84 0.77
C ALA A 16 12.50 -0.89 -0.22
N GLN A 17 12.35 -1.62 -1.33
CA GLN A 17 13.34 -1.66 -2.40
C GLN A 17 13.52 -0.28 -3.05
N ASP A 18 12.43 0.39 -3.41
CA ASP A 18 12.47 1.66 -4.14
C ASP A 18 13.12 2.78 -3.31
N ILE A 19 12.89 2.82 -1.99
CA ILE A 19 13.49 3.82 -1.10
C ILE A 19 14.84 3.40 -0.50
N GLY A 20 15.41 2.27 -0.92
CA GLY A 20 16.69 1.76 -0.39
C GLY A 20 16.64 1.33 1.09
N ALA A 21 15.46 1.04 1.63
CA ALA A 21 15.29 0.54 2.99
C ALA A 21 15.62 -0.96 3.09
N LYS A 22 15.82 -1.43 4.32
CA LYS A 22 16.00 -2.87 4.58
C LYS A 22 14.70 -3.63 4.27
N PRO A 23 14.77 -4.86 3.73
CA PRO A 23 13.59 -5.67 3.49
C PRO A 23 12.76 -5.87 4.78
N PRO A 24 11.42 -5.77 4.71
CA PRO A 24 10.57 -5.99 5.86
C PRO A 24 10.70 -7.44 6.36
N ARG A 25 10.74 -7.62 7.68
CA ARG A 25 10.75 -8.95 8.30
C ARG A 25 9.36 -9.55 8.31
N HIS A 26 9.27 -10.87 8.16
CA HIS A 26 8.02 -11.60 8.32
C HIS A 26 7.66 -11.69 9.82
N VAL A 27 6.53 -11.11 10.21
CA VAL A 27 6.04 -11.12 11.60
C VAL A 27 4.75 -11.96 11.66
N PRO A 28 4.70 -13.05 12.46
CA PRO A 28 3.49 -13.82 12.62
C PRO A 28 2.35 -13.00 13.20
N ARG A 29 1.12 -13.26 12.72
CA ARG A 29 -0.09 -12.52 13.12
C ARG A 29 -0.30 -12.43 14.63
N TRP A 30 -0.01 -13.51 15.37
CA TRP A 30 -0.17 -13.52 16.83
C TRP A 30 0.81 -12.57 17.54
N VAL A 31 2.01 -12.39 17.00
CA VAL A 31 2.97 -11.39 17.50
C VAL A 31 2.43 -9.99 17.22
N GLY A 32 1.88 -9.77 16.03
CA GLY A 32 1.23 -8.51 15.67
C GLY A 32 0.09 -8.13 16.62
N ARG A 33 -0.64 -9.10 17.17
CA ARG A 33 -1.71 -8.84 18.16
C ARG A 33 -1.19 -8.22 19.46
N LEU A 34 0.09 -8.44 19.81
CA LEU A 34 0.71 -7.79 20.97
C LEU A 34 0.84 -6.26 20.77
N LEU A 35 0.87 -5.80 19.52
CA LEU A 35 0.88 -4.38 19.15
C LEU A 35 -0.54 -3.80 19.02
N GLY A 36 -1.56 -4.62 19.26
CA GLY A 36 -2.98 -4.24 19.20
C GLY A 36 -3.72 -4.82 17.99
N ALA A 37 -5.03 -5.02 18.16
CA ALA A 37 -5.89 -5.61 17.13
C ALA A 37 -5.94 -4.78 15.85
N HIS A 38 -5.88 -3.46 15.96
CA HIS A 38 -5.93 -2.56 14.81
C HIS A 38 -4.72 -2.71 13.88
N VAL A 39 -3.53 -2.96 14.43
CA VAL A 39 -2.31 -3.22 13.62
C VAL A 39 -2.51 -4.44 12.74
N VAL A 40 -3.04 -5.52 13.32
CA VAL A 40 -3.31 -6.75 12.57
C VAL A 40 -4.39 -6.55 11.51
N GLN A 41 -5.44 -5.80 11.83
CA GLN A 41 -6.50 -5.47 10.87
C GLN A 41 -5.92 -4.71 9.67
N MET A 42 -5.15 -3.65 9.92
CA MET A 42 -4.52 -2.84 8.87
C MET A 42 -3.52 -3.65 8.03
N MET A 43 -2.67 -4.45 8.68
CA MET A 43 -1.56 -5.13 7.99
C MET A 43 -1.97 -6.42 7.29
N CYS A 44 -3.04 -7.09 7.74
CA CYS A 44 -3.40 -8.42 7.26
C CYS A 44 -4.81 -8.54 6.68
N GLU A 45 -5.72 -7.61 6.98
CA GLU A 45 -7.15 -7.75 6.67
C GLU A 45 -7.72 -6.56 5.90
N ALA A 46 -6.98 -5.45 5.81
CA ALA A 46 -7.39 -4.29 5.03
C ALA A 46 -7.62 -4.69 3.59
N ARG A 47 -8.83 -4.37 3.09
CA ARG A 47 -9.16 -4.52 1.67
C ARG A 47 -8.74 -3.26 0.94
N GLY A 48 -8.28 -3.41 -0.29
CA GLY A 48 -8.04 -2.25 -1.15
C GLY A 48 -9.33 -1.48 -1.42
N ALA A 49 -9.19 -0.17 -1.59
CA ALA A 49 -10.31 0.73 -1.90
C ALA A 49 -10.58 0.78 -3.41
N SER A 50 -11.83 1.05 -3.79
CA SER A 50 -12.21 1.31 -5.18
C SER A 50 -12.51 2.79 -5.37
N ASN A 51 -11.97 3.37 -6.45
CA ASN A 51 -12.26 4.75 -6.83
C ASN A 51 -13.46 4.89 -7.78
N ALA A 52 -14.22 3.81 -8.04
CA ALA A 52 -15.31 3.80 -9.03
C ALA A 52 -16.31 4.94 -8.81
N ARG A 53 -16.72 5.18 -7.55
CA ARG A 53 -17.64 6.27 -7.20
C ARG A 53 -17.04 7.65 -7.42
N ALA A 54 -15.75 7.84 -7.13
CA ALA A 54 -15.09 9.13 -7.33
C ALA A 54 -15.01 9.47 -8.83
N LYS A 55 -14.73 8.47 -9.67
CA LYS A 55 -14.75 8.62 -11.13
C LYS A 55 -16.13 8.99 -11.65
N ASP A 56 -17.15 8.26 -11.22
CA ASP A 56 -18.53 8.42 -11.67
C ASP A 56 -19.13 9.77 -11.25
N VAL A 57 -18.96 10.15 -9.98
CA VAL A 57 -19.62 11.33 -9.41
C VAL A 57 -18.84 12.62 -9.63
N LEU A 58 -17.50 12.54 -9.65
CA LEU A 58 -16.64 13.73 -9.66
C LEU A 58 -15.87 13.90 -10.97
N GLY A 59 -15.97 12.97 -11.93
CA GLY A 59 -15.11 12.93 -13.11
C GLY A 59 -13.62 12.78 -12.77
N TRP A 60 -13.31 12.40 -11.53
CA TRP A 60 -11.95 12.34 -11.02
C TRP A 60 -11.20 11.17 -11.67
N GLN A 61 -9.92 11.38 -11.99
CA GLN A 61 -9.03 10.32 -12.43
C GLN A 61 -7.71 10.40 -11.67
N PRO A 62 -7.08 9.26 -11.34
CA PRO A 62 -5.80 9.26 -10.67
C PRO A 62 -4.70 9.79 -11.60
N SER A 63 -3.88 10.71 -11.09
CA SER A 63 -2.69 11.20 -11.79
C SER A 63 -1.58 10.15 -11.87
N VAL A 64 -1.56 9.19 -10.95
CA VAL A 64 -0.65 8.05 -10.89
C VAL A 64 -1.49 6.79 -10.86
N LYS A 65 -1.39 5.96 -11.90
CA LYS A 65 -2.38 4.89 -12.14
C LYS A 65 -2.10 3.61 -11.36
N SER A 66 -0.85 3.39 -10.95
CA SER A 66 -0.42 2.22 -10.18
C SER A 66 0.42 2.63 -8.97
N TRP A 67 0.35 1.84 -7.89
CA TRP A 67 1.21 2.03 -6.73
C TRP A 67 2.71 1.88 -7.07
N ARG A 68 3.05 1.05 -8.08
CA ARG A 68 4.44 0.88 -8.57
C ARG A 68 5.00 2.16 -9.18
N GLU A 69 4.22 2.79 -10.05
CA GLU A 69 4.58 4.08 -10.65
C GLU A 69 4.75 5.14 -9.56
N GLY A 70 3.85 5.15 -8.56
CA GLY A 70 3.94 6.07 -7.42
C GLY A 70 5.22 5.89 -6.61
N PHE A 71 5.63 4.65 -6.33
CA PHE A 71 6.86 4.39 -5.57
C PHE A 71 8.11 4.76 -6.36
N ALA A 72 8.15 4.49 -7.67
CA ALA A 72 9.26 4.91 -8.53
C ALA A 72 9.40 6.45 -8.59
N GLN A 73 8.29 7.18 -8.54
CA GLN A 73 8.35 8.64 -8.46
C GLN A 73 8.92 9.12 -7.12
N LEU A 74 8.59 8.47 -6.00
CA LEU A 74 9.14 8.81 -4.67
C LEU A 74 10.66 8.63 -4.59
N SER A 75 11.21 7.60 -5.22
CA SER A 75 12.65 7.32 -5.19
C SER A 75 13.47 8.25 -6.09
N THR A 76 12.83 8.93 -7.05
CA THR A 76 13.49 9.86 -7.97
C THR A 76 13.67 11.28 -7.40
N VAL A 77 12.96 11.61 -6.31
CA VAL A 77 13.01 12.94 -5.65
C VAL A 77 14.04 12.97 -4.49
N SER A 78 14.99 12.04 -4.43
CA SER A 78 16.06 12.00 -3.41
C SER A 78 17.33 12.70 -3.85
#